data_AF-A0AAD8KK68-F1
#
_entry.id   AF-A0AAD8KK68-F1
#
_cell.length_a   1.000
_cell.length_b   1.000
_cell.length_c   1.000
_cell.angle_alpha   90.00
_cell.angle_beta   90.00
_cell.angle_gamma   90.00
#
_symmetry.space_group_name_H-M   'P 1'
#
loop_
_entity.id
_entity.type
_entity.pdbx_description
1 polymer ?
#
loop_
_entity_poly.entity_id
_entity_poly.type
_entity_poly.pdbx_seq_one_letter_code
_entity_poly.pdbx_strand_id
1 'polypeptide(L)'
;MSGAGTSRKRRGPVPRPRGIIEENEEPFDPRRRRRIDYEEQEIVPTYRIQDVRRHPLLRFQLDWDLLERLGSRHRVMELLGPKLRSILSVRDPQYKELVLEFHCTFKFKDGNFDQWNAVSFSLGRQMHEMSIAQFGVISGFYTQEEVVAEEFSTSCRGVFKNRYERCMVNEDLAGFWRTISNTPWSGNLVNSDIRDPVLRYLHKVLTTTFVGRGSGENKVNWKDLCCLMYMVEKRPMNWASTLAMCFHRHRRGGPRSALDMGPYITVIAENLGYDPVQWAYTRGGPQEQPPPDPDAARSMQSAIPSRYQRPLHRSERVAPVHPLREPRPEVLTLDSLYNRMDTGFNFLQGYVSEQIGEVRQTMRESFARQNQGLTYMMEQTNIRVPEYYSQYQHQNVNTANYAQQQNMGNSSFHQQSNMGSSSYHQHQQYMPGSGDWDSAQPYQTFEEEDDEDDEEDDE
;
A
#
# COMPACT_ATOMS: atom_id res chain seq x y z
N MET A 1 -1.33 -28.15 -39.48
CA MET A 1 -2.19 -26.96 -39.59
C MET A 1 -1.85 -26.02 -38.44
N SER A 2 -1.69 -24.72 -38.76
CA SER A 2 -1.77 -23.51 -37.89
C SER A 2 -1.06 -23.54 -36.52
N GLY A 3 -0.12 -22.66 -36.16
CA GLY A 3 0.24 -21.35 -36.72
C GLY A 3 0.57 -20.42 -35.54
N ALA A 4 1.86 -20.13 -35.33
CA ALA A 4 2.38 -19.31 -34.24
C ALA A 4 1.98 -17.82 -34.37
N GLY A 5 1.41 -17.25 -33.30
CA GLY A 5 1.08 -15.83 -33.20
C GLY A 5 2.27 -15.00 -32.69
N THR A 6 2.86 -14.20 -33.57
CA THR A 6 3.99 -13.31 -33.29
C THR A 6 3.54 -11.97 -32.70
N SER A 7 4.25 -11.53 -31.65
CA SER A 7 4.05 -10.24 -30.98
C SER A 7 4.50 -9.07 -31.88
N ARG A 8 3.54 -8.19 -32.24
CA ARG A 8 3.79 -6.98 -33.03
C ARG A 8 4.47 -5.90 -32.17
N LYS A 9 5.75 -5.64 -32.44
CA LYS A 9 6.45 -4.40 -32.03
C LYS A 9 5.77 -3.18 -32.67
N ARG A 10 5.26 -2.27 -31.84
CA ARG A 10 4.75 -0.95 -32.29
C ARG A 10 5.92 -0.08 -32.76
N ARG A 11 5.91 0.30 -34.04
CA ARG A 11 6.80 1.32 -34.61
C ARG A 11 6.32 2.70 -34.19
N GLY A 12 7.23 3.57 -33.75
CA GLY A 12 6.96 4.98 -33.45
C GLY A 12 6.57 5.78 -34.70
N PRO A 13 6.08 7.02 -34.52
CA PRO A 13 5.57 7.83 -35.62
C PRO A 13 6.68 8.28 -36.58
N VAL A 14 6.38 8.22 -37.88
CA VAL A 14 7.25 8.62 -38.98
C VAL A 14 7.46 10.15 -38.97
N PRO A 15 8.68 10.67 -39.16
CA PRO A 15 8.92 12.11 -39.27
C PRO A 15 8.25 12.67 -40.54
N ARG A 16 7.57 13.81 -40.43
CA ARG A 16 7.00 14.50 -41.60
C ARG A 16 8.12 15.14 -42.45
N PRO A 17 7.99 15.17 -43.79
CA PRO A 17 8.93 15.87 -44.65
C PRO A 17 8.89 17.38 -44.35
N ARG A 18 10.06 18.03 -44.27
CA ARG A 18 10.16 19.49 -44.24
C ARG A 18 9.67 20.03 -45.59
N GLY A 19 8.66 20.89 -45.56
CA GLY A 19 8.26 21.66 -46.72
C GLY A 19 9.43 22.54 -47.18
N ILE A 20 9.57 22.63 -48.49
CA ILE A 20 10.49 23.53 -49.19
C ILE A 20 10.10 24.95 -48.81
N ILE A 21 11.05 25.71 -48.29
CA ILE A 21 10.90 27.14 -48.01
C ILE A 21 11.07 27.83 -49.36
N GLU A 22 10.00 28.45 -49.87
CA GLU A 22 10.12 29.41 -50.97
C GLU A 22 10.83 30.65 -50.44
N GLU A 23 12.02 30.90 -50.97
CA GLU A 23 12.83 32.09 -50.74
C GLU A 23 12.14 33.31 -51.35
N ASN A 24 11.38 34.05 -50.53
CA ASN A 24 11.13 35.47 -50.76
C ASN A 24 12.00 36.24 -49.76
N GLU A 25 13.25 36.49 -50.16
CA GLU A 25 14.17 37.34 -49.42
C GLU A 25 13.77 38.82 -49.58
N GLU A 26 13.11 39.39 -48.57
CA GLU A 26 13.19 40.84 -48.38
C GLU A 26 14.50 41.21 -47.66
N PRO A 27 15.18 42.30 -48.06
CA PRO A 27 16.47 42.66 -47.47
C PRO A 27 16.32 43.05 -45.99
N PHE A 28 17.10 42.39 -45.14
CA PHE A 28 17.18 42.68 -43.71
C PHE A 28 17.74 44.10 -43.48
N ASP A 29 16.88 45.03 -43.03
CA ASP A 29 17.29 46.37 -42.59
C ASP A 29 17.73 46.34 -41.10
N PRO A 30 19.02 46.52 -40.79
CA PRO A 30 19.55 46.48 -39.43
C PRO A 30 19.13 47.68 -38.56
N ARG A 31 18.35 48.64 -39.08
CA ARG A 31 17.89 49.83 -38.33
C ARG A 31 16.48 49.71 -37.75
N ARG A 32 15.73 48.64 -38.02
CA ARG A 32 14.48 48.34 -37.30
C ARG A 32 14.76 47.80 -35.88
N ARG A 33 15.31 48.65 -35.01
CA ARG A 33 15.18 48.46 -33.57
C ARG A 33 13.68 48.55 -33.27
N ARG A 34 13.08 47.43 -32.87
CA ARG A 34 11.71 47.43 -32.31
C ARG A 34 11.71 48.36 -31.11
N ARG A 35 11.19 49.58 -31.30
CA ARG A 35 10.84 50.46 -30.20
C ARG A 35 9.58 49.87 -29.60
N ILE A 36 9.71 49.26 -28.44
CA ILE A 36 8.57 48.88 -27.60
C ILE A 36 8.25 50.15 -26.83
N ASP A 37 7.24 50.89 -27.30
CA ASP A 37 6.70 52.03 -26.57
C ASP A 37 5.79 51.45 -25.47
N TYR A 38 6.17 51.69 -24.21
CA TYR A 38 5.35 51.33 -23.06
C TYR A 38 4.39 52.50 -22.80
N GLU A 39 3.08 52.28 -22.96
CA GLU A 39 2.09 53.18 -22.36
C GLU A 39 2.16 53.03 -20.85
N GLU A 40 2.39 54.15 -20.15
CA GLU A 40 2.33 54.29 -18.68
C GLU A 40 0.89 54.15 -18.17
N GLN A 41 0.22 53.05 -18.48
CA GLN A 41 -0.91 52.60 -17.71
C GLN A 41 -0.40 51.54 -16.75
N GLU A 42 -0.49 51.81 -15.45
CA GLU A 42 -0.36 50.80 -14.40
C GLU A 42 -1.38 49.69 -14.67
N ILE A 43 -0.99 48.72 -15.50
CA ILE A 43 -1.67 47.44 -15.58
C ILE A 43 -1.28 46.72 -14.28
N VAL A 44 -2.00 47.03 -13.21
CA VAL A 44 -2.09 46.15 -12.05
C VAL A 44 -2.47 44.80 -12.63
N PRO A 45 -1.60 43.77 -12.58
CA PRO A 45 -1.98 42.45 -13.03
C PRO A 45 -3.04 42.00 -12.04
N THR A 46 -4.32 42.15 -12.40
CA THR A 46 -5.38 41.41 -11.74
C THR A 46 -5.06 39.96 -12.05
N TYR A 47 -4.27 39.33 -11.19
CA TYR A 47 -4.23 37.89 -11.09
C TYR A 47 -5.68 37.50 -10.84
N ARG A 48 -6.37 37.08 -11.91
CA ARG A 48 -7.51 36.21 -11.74
C ARG A 48 -6.95 35.06 -10.94
N ILE A 49 -7.26 35.04 -9.63
CA ILE A 49 -7.35 33.81 -8.86
C ILE A 49 -8.00 32.87 -9.85
N GLN A 50 -7.23 31.92 -10.40
CA GLN A 50 -7.81 31.00 -11.35
C GLN A 50 -8.88 30.33 -10.55
N ASP A 51 -10.12 30.70 -10.82
CA ASP A 51 -11.27 30.13 -10.18
C ASP A 51 -11.24 28.68 -10.66
N VAL A 52 -10.64 27.84 -9.82
CA VAL A 52 -10.40 26.40 -10.03
C VAL A 52 -11.72 25.68 -10.37
N ARG A 53 -12.86 26.38 -10.21
CA ARG A 53 -14.19 26.08 -10.75
C ARG A 53 -14.28 25.82 -12.26
N ARG A 54 -13.24 26.08 -13.08
CA ARG A 54 -13.27 25.86 -14.54
C ARG A 54 -12.74 24.51 -15.04
N HIS A 55 -12.31 23.60 -14.17
CA HIS A 55 -12.00 22.22 -14.59
C HIS A 55 -13.21 21.28 -14.39
N PRO A 56 -13.67 20.53 -15.42
CA PRO A 56 -14.86 19.67 -15.32
C PRO A 56 -14.78 18.61 -14.22
N LEU A 57 -13.56 18.22 -13.83
CA LEU A 57 -13.29 17.10 -12.90
C LEU A 57 -13.05 17.56 -11.45
N LEU A 58 -13.18 18.85 -11.16
CA LEU A 58 -13.18 19.39 -9.77
C LEU A 58 -14.60 19.70 -9.27
N ARG A 59 -15.63 19.19 -9.97
CA ARG A 59 -17.05 19.54 -9.77
C ARG A 59 -17.94 18.41 -9.26
N PHE A 60 -17.42 17.22 -8.95
CA PHE A 60 -18.26 16.16 -8.38
C PHE A 60 -18.43 16.35 -6.86
N GLN A 61 -19.07 17.46 -6.50
CA GLN A 61 -19.49 17.76 -5.14
C GLN A 61 -20.81 17.05 -4.83
N LEU A 62 -21.11 16.95 -3.54
CA LEU A 62 -22.39 16.45 -3.07
C LEU A 62 -23.51 17.43 -3.48
N ASP A 63 -24.25 17.07 -4.53
CA ASP A 63 -25.41 17.81 -5.03
C ASP A 63 -26.70 17.29 -4.35
N TRP A 64 -27.17 18.04 -3.36
CA TRP A 64 -28.38 17.69 -2.61
C TRP A 64 -29.66 17.87 -3.42
N ASP A 65 -29.69 18.78 -4.40
CA ASP A 65 -30.86 19.04 -5.23
C ASP A 65 -31.05 17.90 -6.23
N LEU A 66 -29.95 17.40 -6.81
CA LEU A 66 -29.96 16.20 -7.63
C LEU A 66 -30.45 14.98 -6.83
N LEU A 67 -29.94 14.79 -5.60
CA LEU A 67 -30.35 13.68 -4.74
C LEU A 67 -31.83 13.75 -4.33
N GLU A 68 -32.36 14.95 -4.13
CA GLU A 68 -33.79 15.18 -3.89
C GLU A 68 -34.62 14.74 -5.10
N ARG A 69 -34.25 15.18 -6.30
CA ARG A 69 -34.93 14.80 -7.55
C ARG A 69 -34.90 13.31 -7.83
N LEU A 70 -33.86 12.62 -7.37
CA LEU A 70 -33.68 11.17 -7.49
C LEU A 70 -34.31 10.38 -6.31
N GLY A 71 -34.99 11.05 -5.38
CA GLY A 71 -35.61 10.41 -4.20
C GLY A 71 -34.61 9.72 -3.27
N SER A 72 -33.31 10.03 -3.39
CA SER A 72 -32.22 9.32 -2.70
C SER A 72 -31.58 10.14 -1.58
N ARG A 73 -32.06 11.38 -1.36
CA ARG A 73 -31.50 12.29 -0.35
C ARG A 73 -31.47 11.68 1.05
N HIS A 74 -32.59 11.15 1.52
CA HIS A 74 -32.68 10.58 2.87
C HIS A 74 -31.68 9.44 3.06
N ARG A 75 -31.62 8.52 2.10
CA ARG A 75 -30.68 7.40 2.08
C ARG A 75 -29.23 7.86 2.11
N VAL A 76 -28.87 8.89 1.33
CA VAL A 76 -27.52 9.45 1.33
C VAL A 76 -27.21 10.15 2.65
N MET A 77 -28.17 10.88 3.23
CA MET A 77 -27.99 11.52 4.54
C MET A 77 -27.72 10.48 5.63
N GLU A 78 -28.43 9.37 5.60
CA GLU A 78 -28.23 8.26 6.53
C GLU A 78 -26.87 7.57 6.30
N LEU A 79 -26.49 7.30 5.05
CA LEU A 79 -25.19 6.71 4.69
C LEU A 79 -24.00 7.53 5.17
N LEU A 80 -24.06 8.86 4.99
CA LEU A 80 -22.97 9.74 5.42
C LEU A 80 -22.99 9.98 6.94
N GLY A 81 -24.16 10.08 7.56
CA GLY A 81 -24.26 10.55 8.94
C GLY A 81 -23.78 12.01 9.09
N PRO A 82 -23.75 12.57 10.31
CA PRO A 82 -23.37 13.96 10.54
C PRO A 82 -21.90 14.24 10.24
N LYS A 83 -20.99 13.34 10.65
CA LYS A 83 -19.54 13.55 10.56
C LYS A 83 -19.06 13.66 9.10
N LEU A 84 -19.35 12.68 8.25
CA LEU A 84 -18.94 12.75 6.85
C LEU A 84 -19.61 13.90 6.09
N ARG A 85 -20.86 14.25 6.43
CA ARG A 85 -21.49 15.43 5.82
C ARG A 85 -20.69 16.69 6.08
N SER A 86 -20.17 16.88 7.31
CA SER A 86 -19.30 18.02 7.61
C SER A 86 -18.01 17.97 6.81
N ILE A 87 -17.33 16.82 6.77
CA ILE A 87 -16.07 16.61 6.05
C ILE A 87 -16.23 16.89 4.55
N LEU A 88 -17.27 16.35 3.93
CA LEU A 88 -17.51 16.50 2.49
C LEU A 88 -18.07 17.88 2.10
N SER A 89 -18.44 18.72 3.08
CA SER A 89 -18.94 20.07 2.84
C SER A 89 -17.86 21.15 2.86
N VAL A 90 -16.61 20.79 3.15
CA VAL A 90 -15.46 21.71 3.15
C VAL A 90 -15.27 22.31 1.74
N ARG A 91 -15.33 23.65 1.65
CA ARG A 91 -15.36 24.41 0.38
C ARG A 91 -14.32 25.54 0.33
N ASP A 92 -13.39 25.51 1.27
CA ASP A 92 -12.37 26.55 1.43
C ASP A 92 -11.53 26.74 0.17
N PRO A 93 -11.11 27.99 -0.12
CA PRO A 93 -10.27 28.28 -1.25
C PRO A 93 -8.94 27.52 -1.14
N GLN A 94 -8.39 27.11 -2.29
CA GLN A 94 -7.11 26.44 -2.35
C GLN A 94 -5.98 27.45 -2.65
N TYR A 95 -4.97 27.50 -1.77
CA TYR A 95 -3.78 28.34 -1.94
C TYR A 95 -2.58 27.51 -2.41
N LYS A 96 -2.04 27.84 -3.58
CA LYS A 96 -1.03 27.02 -4.27
C LYS A 96 0.22 26.76 -3.42
N GLU A 97 0.74 27.78 -2.75
CA GLU A 97 1.98 27.67 -1.96
C GLU A 97 1.79 26.82 -0.71
N LEU A 98 0.72 27.06 0.06
CA LEU A 98 0.38 26.25 1.23
C LEU A 98 0.22 24.78 0.84
N VAL A 99 -0.49 24.52 -0.26
CA VAL A 99 -0.69 23.16 -0.74
C VAL A 99 0.61 22.51 -1.21
N LEU A 100 1.48 23.25 -1.89
CA LEU A 100 2.80 22.76 -2.30
C LEU A 100 3.67 22.44 -1.09
N GLU A 101 3.80 23.38 -0.15
CA GLU A 101 4.58 23.21 1.07
C GLU A 101 4.13 21.99 1.85
N PHE A 102 2.82 21.89 2.09
CA PHE A 102 2.21 20.78 2.81
C PHE A 102 2.48 19.44 2.11
N HIS A 103 2.11 19.27 0.83
CA HIS A 103 2.30 17.99 0.13
C HIS A 103 3.77 17.60 -0.03
N CYS A 104 4.69 18.57 -0.14
CA CYS A 104 6.12 18.28 -0.26
C CYS A 104 6.77 17.83 1.05
N THR A 105 6.17 18.16 2.19
CA THR A 105 6.75 17.90 3.51
C THR A 105 5.94 16.92 4.36
N PHE A 106 4.70 16.63 3.98
CA PHE A 106 3.81 15.76 4.72
C PHE A 106 4.36 14.34 4.85
N LYS A 107 4.43 13.88 6.09
CA LYS A 107 4.81 12.53 6.50
C LYS A 107 3.77 12.00 7.47
N PHE A 108 3.49 10.72 7.33
CA PHE A 108 2.62 9.97 8.22
C PHE A 108 3.33 8.65 8.54
N LYS A 109 3.40 8.31 9.82
CA LYS A 109 3.98 7.06 10.30
C LYS A 109 2.86 6.04 10.50
N ASP A 110 2.67 5.19 9.50
CA ASP A 110 1.70 4.10 9.56
C ASP A 110 1.89 3.27 10.84
N GLY A 111 0.80 3.00 11.56
CA GLY A 111 0.81 2.22 12.81
C GLY A 111 1.15 2.99 14.09
N ASN A 112 1.61 4.24 14.01
CA ASN A 112 2.01 5.03 15.17
C ASN A 112 0.90 5.98 15.65
N PHE A 113 -0.33 5.47 15.78
CA PHE A 113 -1.53 6.27 16.06
C PHE A 113 -1.41 7.14 17.32
N ASP A 114 -0.92 6.56 18.43
CA ASP A 114 -0.81 7.23 19.73
C ASP A 114 0.49 8.02 19.91
N GLN A 115 1.39 8.02 18.92
CA GLN A 115 2.65 8.76 19.04
C GLN A 115 2.44 10.25 18.78
N TRP A 116 3.14 11.08 19.56
CA TRP A 116 3.08 12.54 19.44
C TRP A 116 3.60 13.09 18.10
N ASN A 117 4.30 12.28 17.29
CA ASN A 117 4.78 12.65 15.97
C ASN A 117 4.31 11.69 14.87
N ALA A 118 3.08 11.19 15.02
CA ALA A 118 2.42 10.35 14.03
C ALA A 118 2.33 11.05 12.65
N VAL A 119 2.07 12.36 12.66
CA VAL A 119 1.99 13.21 11.49
C VAL A 119 3.02 14.34 11.61
N SER A 120 3.69 14.66 10.50
CA SER A 120 4.52 15.86 10.41
C SER A 120 4.45 16.52 9.04
N PHE A 121 4.50 17.85 9.01
CA PHE A 121 4.47 18.64 7.79
C PHE A 121 4.99 20.06 8.06
N SER A 122 5.35 20.76 7.00
CA SER A 122 5.61 22.20 7.02
C SER A 122 4.40 22.92 6.48
N LEU A 123 3.97 23.97 7.17
CA LEU A 123 2.94 24.89 6.72
C LEU A 123 3.24 26.26 7.28
N GLY A 124 3.12 27.30 6.45
CA GLY A 124 3.42 28.64 6.92
C GLY A 124 4.93 28.85 7.14
N ARG A 125 5.79 28.06 6.50
CA ARG A 125 7.25 27.99 6.73
C ARG A 125 7.64 27.49 8.13
N GLN A 126 6.72 26.85 8.85
CA GLN A 126 6.96 26.27 10.17
C GLN A 126 6.71 24.77 10.13
N MET A 127 7.58 24.03 10.82
CA MET A 127 7.48 22.58 10.93
C MET A 127 6.55 22.22 12.09
N HIS A 128 5.55 21.39 11.81
CA HIS A 128 4.58 20.88 12.76
C HIS A 128 4.72 19.35 12.90
N GLU A 129 4.76 18.88 14.14
CA GLU A 129 4.73 17.47 14.52
C GLU A 129 3.61 17.27 15.53
N MET A 130 2.74 16.28 15.29
CA MET A 130 1.58 16.06 16.14
C MET A 130 1.05 14.63 16.09
N SER A 131 0.25 14.27 17.12
CA SER A 131 -0.48 13.00 17.16
C SER A 131 -1.67 13.01 16.20
N ILE A 132 -2.28 11.83 15.97
CA ILE A 132 -3.49 11.75 15.15
C ILE A 132 -4.68 12.47 15.80
N ALA A 133 -4.77 12.46 17.13
CA ALA A 133 -5.77 13.23 17.86
C ALA A 133 -5.66 14.73 17.57
N GLN A 134 -4.46 15.29 17.74
CA GLN A 134 -4.18 16.70 17.44
C GLN A 134 -4.46 17.02 15.96
N PHE A 135 -4.04 16.14 15.05
CA PHE A 135 -4.33 16.26 13.62
C PHE A 135 -5.84 16.23 13.32
N GLY A 136 -6.60 15.42 14.04
CA GLY A 136 -8.07 15.39 13.94
C GLY A 136 -8.73 16.68 14.36
N VAL A 137 -8.20 17.33 15.41
CA VAL A 137 -8.69 18.64 15.88
C VAL A 137 -8.34 19.74 14.90
N ILE A 138 -7.07 19.85 14.47
CA ILE A 138 -6.66 20.92 13.57
C ILE A 138 -7.21 20.77 12.15
N SER A 139 -7.59 19.56 11.72
CA SER A 139 -8.32 19.37 10.46
C SER A 139 -9.80 19.77 10.54
N GLY A 140 -10.29 20.14 11.73
CA GLY A 140 -11.70 20.48 11.97
C GLY A 140 -12.63 19.27 11.96
N PHE A 141 -12.08 18.05 12.00
CA PHE A 141 -12.88 16.82 11.94
C PHE A 141 -13.36 16.37 13.31
N TYR A 142 -12.62 16.72 14.35
CA TYR A 142 -12.91 16.34 15.72
C TYR A 142 -12.80 17.56 16.65
N THR A 143 -13.59 17.54 17.70
CA THR A 143 -13.42 18.43 18.86
C THR A 143 -12.40 17.84 19.84
N GLN A 144 -11.97 18.64 20.81
CA GLN A 144 -11.04 18.17 21.83
C GLN A 144 -11.67 17.09 22.71
N GLU A 145 -12.98 17.16 22.94
CA GLU A 145 -13.76 16.16 23.69
C GLU A 145 -13.82 14.84 22.92
N GLU A 146 -14.10 14.90 21.61
CA GLU A 146 -14.23 13.70 20.78
C GLU A 146 -12.92 12.91 20.69
N VAL A 147 -11.75 13.57 20.67
CA VAL A 147 -10.46 12.85 20.57
C VAL A 147 -10.03 12.19 21.87
N VAL A 148 -10.61 12.58 23.01
CA VAL A 148 -10.40 11.96 24.32
C VAL A 148 -11.35 10.78 24.55
N ALA A 149 -12.48 10.75 23.83
CA ALA A 149 -13.48 9.72 23.94
C ALA A 149 -12.96 8.34 23.48
N GLU A 150 -13.48 7.27 24.10
CA GLU A 150 -13.05 5.91 23.83
C GLU A 150 -13.32 5.51 22.36
N GLU A 151 -14.40 6.02 21.79
CA GLU A 151 -14.80 5.78 20.40
C GLU A 151 -13.74 6.23 19.41
N PHE A 152 -13.00 7.32 19.70
CA PHE A 152 -11.92 7.79 18.83
C PHE A 152 -10.77 6.78 18.78
N SER A 153 -10.39 6.24 19.94
CA SER A 153 -9.29 5.29 20.04
C SER A 153 -9.66 3.93 19.42
N THR A 154 -10.89 3.46 19.66
CA THR A 154 -11.38 2.12 19.26
C THR A 154 -11.82 2.04 17.80
N SER A 155 -12.11 3.19 17.18
CA SER A 155 -12.48 3.27 15.76
C SER A 155 -11.38 2.77 14.81
N CYS A 156 -11.80 2.33 13.62
CA CYS A 156 -10.85 1.85 12.63
C CYS A 156 -9.96 2.97 12.08
N ARG A 157 -8.66 2.69 11.97
CA ARG A 157 -7.63 3.65 11.57
C ARG A 157 -7.38 3.68 10.05
N GLY A 158 -8.08 2.85 9.27
CA GLY A 158 -8.01 2.81 7.80
C GLY A 158 -7.51 1.47 7.25
N VAL A 159 -6.90 1.51 6.05
CA VAL A 159 -6.33 0.34 5.36
C VAL A 159 -4.85 0.54 5.15
N PHE A 160 -4.06 -0.45 5.57
CA PHE A 160 -2.61 -0.42 5.43
C PHE A 160 -2.10 -1.71 4.80
N LYS A 161 -0.90 -1.68 4.21
CA LYS A 161 -0.26 -2.89 3.68
C LYS A 161 0.11 -3.87 4.79
N ASN A 162 0.62 -3.32 5.89
CA ASN A 162 0.99 -4.11 7.06
C ASN A 162 -0.22 -4.22 7.97
N ARG A 163 -0.30 -5.34 8.68
CA ARG A 163 -1.34 -5.56 9.69
C ARG A 163 -1.03 -4.71 10.92
N TYR A 164 -1.78 -3.63 11.08
CA TYR A 164 -1.77 -2.81 12.28
C TYR A 164 -3.06 -3.03 13.08
N GLU A 165 -3.01 -2.66 14.36
CA GLU A 165 -4.18 -2.69 15.22
C GLU A 165 -5.30 -1.80 14.66
N ARG A 166 -6.55 -2.27 14.74
CA ARG A 166 -7.76 -1.52 14.31
C ARG A 166 -7.68 -1.06 12.84
N CYS A 167 -7.03 -1.84 11.98
CA CYS A 167 -6.93 -1.58 10.55
C CYS A 167 -7.55 -2.72 9.75
N MET A 168 -8.10 -2.40 8.59
CA MET A 168 -8.66 -3.41 7.70
C MET A 168 -7.58 -4.06 6.84
N VAL A 169 -7.79 -5.35 6.56
CA VAL A 169 -6.95 -6.14 5.68
C VAL A 169 -7.62 -6.33 4.31
N ASN A 170 -6.89 -6.87 3.33
CA ASN A 170 -7.41 -7.03 1.98
C ASN A 170 -8.58 -8.03 1.93
N GLU A 171 -8.60 -9.00 2.82
CA GLU A 171 -9.64 -10.02 2.91
C GLU A 171 -10.99 -9.39 3.30
N ASP A 172 -10.99 -8.42 4.22
CA ASP A 172 -12.19 -7.66 4.61
C ASP A 172 -12.77 -6.92 3.40
N LEU A 173 -11.91 -6.20 2.67
CA LEU A 173 -12.30 -5.44 1.48
C LEU A 173 -12.79 -6.34 0.35
N ALA A 174 -12.16 -7.51 0.18
CA ALA A 174 -12.60 -8.50 -0.79
C ALA A 174 -13.96 -9.08 -0.43
N GLY A 175 -14.21 -9.34 0.86
CA GLY A 175 -15.52 -9.73 1.39
C GLY A 175 -16.58 -8.67 1.08
N PHE A 176 -16.32 -7.42 1.45
CA PHE A 176 -17.22 -6.30 1.19
C PHE A 176 -17.46 -6.07 -0.31
N TRP A 177 -16.44 -6.21 -1.16
CA TRP A 177 -16.63 -6.06 -2.61
C TRP A 177 -17.64 -7.05 -3.18
N ARG A 178 -17.65 -8.31 -2.69
CA ARG A 178 -18.64 -9.31 -3.13
C ARG A 178 -20.07 -8.89 -2.79
N THR A 179 -20.29 -8.13 -1.71
CA THR A 179 -21.63 -7.70 -1.31
C THR A 179 -22.16 -6.55 -2.15
N ILE A 180 -21.29 -5.71 -2.73
CA ILE A 180 -21.70 -4.52 -3.49
C ILE A 180 -21.48 -4.62 -5.01
N SER A 181 -20.64 -5.54 -5.48
CA SER A 181 -20.24 -5.65 -6.88
C SER A 181 -20.93 -6.79 -7.62
N ASN A 182 -20.96 -6.70 -8.96
CA ASN A 182 -21.28 -7.79 -9.88
C ASN A 182 -20.04 -8.59 -10.33
N THR A 183 -18.84 -8.07 -10.09
CA THR A 183 -17.59 -8.66 -10.56
C THR A 183 -16.77 -9.23 -9.41
N PRO A 184 -15.98 -10.30 -9.64
CA PRO A 184 -15.11 -10.85 -8.62
C PRO A 184 -14.02 -9.85 -8.21
N TRP A 185 -13.48 -10.02 -7.00
CA TRP A 185 -12.36 -9.23 -6.51
C TRP A 185 -11.14 -9.38 -7.43
N SER A 186 -10.53 -8.27 -7.82
CA SER A 186 -9.35 -8.24 -8.67
C SER A 186 -8.49 -7.00 -8.41
N GLY A 187 -7.30 -6.94 -9.02
CA GLY A 187 -6.43 -5.76 -8.93
C GLY A 187 -6.93 -4.54 -9.71
N ASN A 188 -8.03 -4.65 -10.47
CA ASN A 188 -8.57 -3.58 -11.31
C ASN A 188 -10.08 -3.42 -11.10
N LEU A 189 -10.47 -2.96 -9.92
CA LEU A 189 -11.87 -2.68 -9.59
C LEU A 189 -12.34 -1.37 -10.23
N VAL A 190 -13.57 -1.36 -10.77
CA VAL A 190 -14.14 -0.20 -11.47
C VAL A 190 -15.48 0.18 -10.87
N ASN A 191 -15.77 1.48 -10.79
CA ASN A 191 -16.98 2.05 -10.20
C ASN A 191 -18.25 1.49 -10.86
N SER A 192 -18.23 1.24 -12.18
CA SER A 192 -19.35 0.66 -12.92
C SER A 192 -19.78 -0.72 -12.42
N ASP A 193 -18.88 -1.44 -11.76
CA ASP A 193 -19.14 -2.81 -11.30
C ASP A 193 -19.94 -2.82 -9.98
N ILE A 194 -19.98 -1.69 -9.27
CA ILE A 194 -20.82 -1.50 -8.08
C ILE A 194 -22.29 -1.48 -8.52
N ARG A 195 -23.08 -2.42 -7.99
CA ARG A 195 -24.51 -2.59 -8.32
C ARG A 195 -25.32 -1.35 -8.00
N ASP A 196 -25.13 -0.81 -6.81
CA ASP A 196 -25.93 0.28 -6.28
C ASP A 196 -25.53 1.64 -6.89
N PRO A 197 -26.43 2.34 -7.61
CA PRO A 197 -26.15 3.67 -8.16
C PRO A 197 -25.83 4.72 -7.09
N VAL A 198 -26.40 4.62 -5.88
CA VAL A 198 -26.12 5.55 -4.78
C VAL A 198 -24.69 5.38 -4.29
N LEU A 199 -24.21 4.14 -4.14
CA LEU A 199 -22.82 3.87 -3.76
C LEU A 199 -21.85 4.27 -4.86
N ARG A 200 -22.22 4.12 -6.14
CA ARG A 200 -21.43 4.65 -7.27
C ARG A 200 -21.27 6.15 -7.21
N TYR A 201 -22.35 6.86 -6.92
CA TYR A 201 -22.33 8.30 -6.74
C TYR A 201 -21.48 8.72 -5.54
N LEU A 202 -21.65 8.08 -4.38
CA LEU A 202 -20.85 8.35 -3.18
C LEU A 202 -19.36 8.07 -3.39
N HIS A 203 -19.02 6.99 -4.11
CA HIS A 203 -17.64 6.73 -4.53
C HIS A 203 -17.07 7.90 -5.34
N LYS A 204 -17.83 8.46 -6.29
CA LYS A 204 -17.40 9.63 -7.07
C LYS A 204 -17.18 10.87 -6.20
N VAL A 205 -18.08 11.13 -5.27
CA VAL A 205 -17.92 12.25 -4.32
C VAL A 205 -16.65 12.06 -3.49
N LEU A 206 -16.44 10.89 -2.89
CA LEU A 206 -15.27 10.61 -2.04
C LEU A 206 -13.97 10.70 -2.82
N THR A 207 -13.95 10.14 -4.03
CA THR A 207 -12.73 10.09 -4.82
C THR A 207 -12.30 11.45 -5.32
N THR A 208 -13.22 12.38 -5.55
CA THR A 208 -12.92 13.72 -6.04
C THR A 208 -12.71 14.74 -4.92
N THR A 209 -13.31 14.53 -3.74
CA THR A 209 -13.20 15.44 -2.60
C THR A 209 -12.21 14.95 -1.55
N PHE A 210 -12.54 13.87 -0.85
CA PHE A 210 -11.83 13.40 0.36
C PHE A 210 -10.54 12.64 0.05
N VAL A 211 -10.60 11.62 -0.81
CA VAL A 211 -9.40 10.88 -1.26
C VAL A 211 -8.60 11.72 -2.26
N GLY A 212 -9.30 12.64 -2.95
CA GLY A 212 -8.75 13.68 -3.82
C GLY A 212 -7.95 13.13 -5.00
N ARG A 213 -8.52 12.37 -5.92
CA ARG A 213 -7.83 11.82 -7.10
C ARG A 213 -8.34 12.50 -8.37
N GLY A 214 -7.49 13.28 -9.02
CA GLY A 214 -7.82 13.86 -10.33
C GLY A 214 -7.77 12.88 -11.52
N SER A 215 -7.12 11.72 -11.39
CA SER A 215 -7.02 10.71 -12.46
C SER A 215 -7.42 9.32 -11.96
N GLY A 216 -8.14 8.55 -12.79
CA GLY A 216 -8.59 7.22 -12.40
C GLY A 216 -9.76 7.25 -11.42
N GLU A 217 -10.59 8.29 -11.46
CA GLU A 217 -11.82 8.44 -10.66
C GLU A 217 -12.84 7.30 -10.89
N ASN A 218 -12.75 6.58 -12.00
CA ASN A 218 -13.56 5.38 -12.24
C ASN A 218 -12.97 4.13 -11.56
N LYS A 219 -11.70 4.15 -11.14
CA LYS A 219 -11.10 3.01 -10.46
C LYS A 219 -11.45 3.04 -8.98
N VAL A 220 -11.87 1.91 -8.44
CA VAL A 220 -12.12 1.77 -7.01
C VAL A 220 -10.85 1.26 -6.35
N ASN A 221 -10.24 2.08 -5.50
CA ASN A 221 -9.05 1.69 -4.75
C ASN A 221 -9.45 1.21 -3.34
N TRP A 222 -8.56 0.48 -2.68
CA TRP A 222 -8.73 0.04 -1.29
C TRP A 222 -9.15 1.13 -0.29
N LYS A 223 -8.66 2.38 -0.43
CA LYS A 223 -9.05 3.54 0.39
C LYS A 223 -10.50 3.96 0.14
N ASP A 224 -10.94 3.90 -1.12
CA ASP A 224 -12.31 4.25 -1.50
C ASP A 224 -13.27 3.17 -0.94
N LEU A 225 -12.89 1.89 -1.09
CA LEU A 225 -13.65 0.77 -0.55
C LEU A 225 -13.74 0.80 0.96
N CYS A 226 -12.64 1.12 1.63
CA CYS A 226 -12.63 1.34 3.06
C CYS A 226 -13.70 2.35 3.47
N CYS A 227 -13.69 3.54 2.87
CA CYS A 227 -14.70 4.56 3.16
C CYS A 227 -16.12 4.03 2.90
N LEU A 228 -16.35 3.39 1.74
CA LEU A 228 -17.66 2.83 1.35
C LEU A 228 -18.17 1.77 2.34
N MET A 229 -17.31 0.85 2.75
CA MET A 229 -17.62 -0.20 3.73
C MET A 229 -18.08 0.42 5.05
N TYR A 230 -17.36 1.44 5.54
CA TYR A 230 -17.73 2.15 6.77
C TYR A 230 -19.10 2.84 6.69
N MET A 231 -19.43 3.45 5.55
CA MET A 231 -20.75 4.07 5.37
C MET A 231 -21.90 3.06 5.31
N VAL A 232 -21.66 1.91 4.68
CA VAL A 232 -22.67 0.86 4.50
C VAL A 232 -22.88 0.08 5.81
N GLU A 233 -21.78 -0.35 6.45
CA GLU A 233 -21.82 -1.17 7.66
C GLU A 233 -22.02 -0.34 8.95
N LYS A 234 -22.08 0.99 8.86
CA LYS A 234 -22.26 1.91 10.00
C LYS A 234 -21.21 1.75 11.11
N ARG A 235 -20.01 1.31 10.75
CA ARG A 235 -18.92 1.12 11.71
C ARG A 235 -18.23 2.45 12.06
N PRO A 236 -17.65 2.59 13.26
CA PRO A 236 -16.88 3.77 13.61
C PRO A 236 -15.53 3.79 12.88
N MET A 237 -15.25 4.89 12.15
CA MET A 237 -13.96 5.12 11.50
C MET A 237 -13.28 6.37 12.05
N ASN A 238 -11.96 6.27 12.21
CA ASN A 238 -11.09 7.40 12.49
C ASN A 238 -10.83 8.18 11.19
N TRP A 239 -11.59 9.25 10.99
CA TRP A 239 -11.48 10.10 9.81
C TRP A 239 -10.16 10.88 9.77
N ALA A 240 -9.54 11.14 10.92
CA ALA A 240 -8.23 11.80 11.00
C ALA A 240 -7.11 10.88 10.48
N SER A 241 -7.06 9.63 10.93
CA SER A 241 -6.15 8.61 10.38
C SER A 241 -6.36 8.41 8.88
N THR A 242 -7.63 8.36 8.45
CA THR A 242 -7.97 8.15 7.04
C THR A 242 -7.54 9.34 6.18
N LEU A 243 -7.71 10.57 6.68
CA LEU A 243 -7.22 11.79 6.03
C LEU A 243 -5.70 11.80 5.94
N ALA A 244 -4.99 11.49 7.03
CA ALA A 244 -3.54 11.40 7.05
C ALA A 244 -3.02 10.37 6.03
N MET A 245 -3.66 9.20 5.96
CA MET A 245 -3.40 8.18 4.95
C MET A 245 -3.64 8.72 3.53
N CYS A 246 -4.67 9.54 3.31
CA CYS A 246 -4.94 10.15 2.01
C CYS A 246 -3.86 11.17 1.63
N PHE A 247 -3.38 11.98 2.56
CA PHE A 247 -2.26 12.90 2.35
C PHE A 247 -0.93 12.20 2.10
N HIS A 248 -0.64 11.12 2.83
CA HIS A 248 0.64 10.38 2.74
C HIS A 248 0.87 9.68 1.39
N ARG A 249 -0.15 9.58 0.54
CA ARG A 249 -0.02 8.87 -0.74
C ARG A 249 1.10 9.48 -1.59
N HIS A 250 1.90 8.61 -2.19
CA HIS A 250 2.91 9.02 -3.15
C HIS A 250 2.20 9.53 -4.41
N ARG A 251 2.20 10.85 -4.62
CA ARG A 251 1.68 11.45 -5.85
C ARG A 251 2.58 11.01 -7.00
N ARG A 252 2.00 10.46 -8.08
CA ARG A 252 2.75 10.19 -9.31
C ARG A 252 3.27 11.53 -9.81
N GLY A 253 4.59 11.72 -9.73
CA GLY A 253 5.23 12.96 -10.15
C GLY A 253 4.96 13.25 -11.62
N GLY A 254 4.97 14.53 -11.97
CA GLY A 254 4.84 15.00 -13.34
C GLY A 254 4.24 16.41 -13.39
N PRO A 255 4.51 17.18 -14.45
CA PRO A 255 4.07 18.58 -14.54
C PRO A 255 2.54 18.76 -14.56
N ARG A 256 1.77 17.67 -14.74
CA ARG A 256 0.30 17.66 -14.78
C ARG A 256 -0.35 16.95 -13.58
N SER A 257 0.43 16.54 -12.58
CA SER A 257 -0.17 15.93 -11.39
C SER A 257 -0.99 16.97 -10.64
N ALA A 258 -2.29 16.73 -10.49
CA ALA A 258 -3.16 17.61 -9.70
C ALA A 258 -2.69 17.62 -8.23
N LEU A 259 -2.83 18.78 -7.59
CA LEU A 259 -2.65 18.96 -6.16
C LEU A 259 -4.03 19.06 -5.51
N ASP A 260 -4.60 17.92 -5.18
CA ASP A 260 -5.93 17.80 -4.58
C ASP A 260 -5.90 17.98 -3.05
N MET A 261 -7.09 18.05 -2.44
CA MET A 261 -7.30 18.22 -0.99
C MET A 261 -6.87 19.59 -0.46
N GLY A 262 -6.76 20.60 -1.33
CA GLY A 262 -6.43 21.98 -0.95
C GLY A 262 -7.35 22.60 0.10
N PRO A 263 -8.69 22.44 0.01
CA PRO A 263 -9.61 23.00 1.01
C PRO A 263 -9.29 22.55 2.45
N TYR A 264 -9.00 21.26 2.66
CA TYR A 264 -8.61 20.75 3.97
C TYR A 264 -7.29 21.34 4.48
N ILE A 265 -6.34 21.64 3.58
CA ILE A 265 -5.06 22.27 3.94
C ILE A 265 -5.30 23.73 4.38
N THR A 266 -6.25 24.41 3.75
CA THR A 266 -6.67 25.76 4.16
C THR A 266 -7.30 25.74 5.54
N VAL A 267 -8.23 24.84 5.82
CA VAL A 267 -8.81 24.66 7.17
C VAL A 267 -7.73 24.38 8.21
N ILE A 268 -6.77 23.50 7.88
CA ILE A 268 -5.62 23.23 8.76
C ILE A 268 -4.79 24.49 9.00
N ALA A 269 -4.55 25.31 7.96
CA ALA A 269 -3.78 26.54 8.09
C ALA A 269 -4.48 27.54 9.03
N GLU A 270 -5.79 27.72 8.86
CA GLU A 270 -6.61 28.62 9.68
C GLU A 270 -6.62 28.17 11.15
N ASN A 271 -6.81 26.86 11.39
CA ASN A 271 -6.80 26.30 12.74
C ASN A 271 -5.42 26.35 13.42
N LEU A 272 -4.34 26.43 12.64
CA LEU A 272 -2.99 26.70 13.14
C LEU A 272 -2.70 28.20 13.33
N GLY A 273 -3.65 29.08 13.00
CA GLY A 273 -3.54 30.53 13.19
C GLY A 273 -2.87 31.27 12.03
N TYR A 274 -2.69 30.64 10.87
CA TYR A 274 -2.23 31.33 9.68
C TYR A 274 -3.40 32.02 8.97
N ASP A 275 -3.16 33.20 8.40
CA ASP A 275 -4.09 33.87 7.49
C ASP A 275 -3.80 33.39 6.04
N PRO A 276 -4.63 32.50 5.46
CA PRO A 276 -4.37 31.94 4.14
C PRO A 276 -4.44 33.00 3.04
N VAL A 277 -5.16 34.12 3.26
CA VAL A 277 -5.31 35.19 2.27
C VAL A 277 -3.97 35.87 1.99
N GLN A 278 -3.06 35.92 2.96
CA GLN A 278 -1.71 36.46 2.76
C GLN A 278 -0.92 35.65 1.71
N TRP A 279 -1.28 34.38 1.53
CA TRP A 279 -0.69 33.47 0.55
C TRP A 279 -1.38 33.52 -0.81
N ALA A 280 -2.44 34.33 -0.96
CA ALA A 280 -3.07 34.62 -2.24
C ALA A 280 -2.20 35.54 -3.11
N TYR A 281 -1.43 36.44 -2.46
CA TYR A 281 -0.73 37.55 -3.10
C TYR A 281 0.78 37.32 -3.25
N THR A 282 1.28 36.11 -3.00
CA THR A 282 2.71 35.88 -3.06
C THR A 282 3.22 36.12 -4.48
N ARG A 283 4.08 37.13 -4.61
CA ARG A 283 4.80 37.44 -5.84
C ARG A 283 5.52 36.16 -6.23
N GLY A 284 5.19 35.60 -7.39
CA GLY A 284 6.02 34.56 -7.98
C GLY A 284 7.45 35.07 -7.94
N GLY A 285 8.35 34.33 -7.28
CA GLY A 285 9.78 34.61 -7.41
C GLY A 285 10.13 34.72 -8.90
N PRO A 286 11.21 35.44 -9.26
CA PRO A 286 11.58 35.65 -10.66
C PRO A 286 11.38 34.35 -11.45
N GLN A 287 10.39 34.33 -12.33
CA GLN A 287 10.08 33.16 -13.17
C GLN A 287 11.11 33.00 -14.28
N GLU A 288 11.93 34.03 -14.48
CA GLU A 288 13.22 33.86 -15.12
C GLU A 288 14.06 32.97 -14.21
N GLN A 289 14.34 31.75 -14.67
CA GLN A 289 15.45 30.99 -14.10
C GLN A 289 16.63 31.95 -14.08
N PRO A 290 17.25 32.21 -12.91
CA PRO A 290 18.49 32.97 -12.92
C PRO A 290 19.41 32.30 -13.94
N PRO A 291 20.17 33.06 -14.74
CA PRO A 291 21.19 32.47 -15.60
C PRO A 291 21.97 31.47 -14.74
N PRO A 292 22.36 30.31 -15.29
CA PRO A 292 22.96 29.22 -14.52
C PRO A 292 24.29 29.71 -13.91
N ASP A 293 24.16 30.35 -12.76
CA ASP A 293 25.25 30.93 -12.00
C ASP A 293 25.50 29.98 -10.82
N PRO A 294 26.66 29.32 -10.80
CA PRO A 294 27.01 28.39 -9.74
C PRO A 294 26.97 29.03 -8.33
N ASP A 295 27.07 30.35 -8.20
CA ASP A 295 27.16 31.02 -6.90
C ASP A 295 25.80 31.24 -6.22
N ALA A 296 24.73 31.50 -6.99
CA ALA A 296 23.37 31.64 -6.44
C ALA A 296 22.84 30.30 -5.91
N ALA A 297 23.10 29.21 -6.63
CA ALA A 297 22.72 27.86 -6.22
C ALA A 297 23.48 27.42 -4.95
N ARG A 298 24.78 27.73 -4.84
CA ARG A 298 25.59 27.49 -3.63
C ARG A 298 25.09 28.29 -2.43
N SER A 299 24.74 29.56 -2.64
CA SER A 299 24.22 30.45 -1.58
C SER A 299 22.87 30.00 -1.03
N MET A 300 21.98 29.46 -1.87
CA MET A 300 20.71 28.88 -1.40
C MET A 300 20.92 27.58 -0.60
N GLN A 301 21.95 26.80 -0.91
CA GLN A 301 22.24 25.56 -0.17
C GLN A 301 22.91 25.78 1.17
N SER A 302 23.76 26.81 1.30
CA SER A 302 24.42 27.12 2.58
C SER A 302 23.46 27.52 3.70
N ALA A 303 22.25 27.99 3.35
CA ALA A 303 21.20 28.32 4.33
C ALA A 303 20.43 27.08 4.85
N ILE A 304 20.55 25.94 4.18
CA ILE A 304 19.87 24.69 4.55
C ILE A 304 20.81 23.89 5.48
N PRO A 305 20.34 23.35 6.62
CA PRO A 305 21.17 22.49 7.47
C PRO A 305 21.81 21.35 6.68
N SER A 306 23.09 21.06 6.95
CA SER A 306 23.93 20.14 6.16
C SER A 306 23.29 18.78 5.88
N ARG A 307 22.48 18.25 6.81
CA ARG A 307 21.75 16.98 6.64
C ARG A 307 20.66 16.98 5.55
N TYR A 308 20.25 18.15 5.07
CA TYR A 308 19.20 18.33 4.05
C TYR A 308 19.71 18.94 2.74
N GLN A 309 21.00 19.29 2.67
CA GLN A 309 21.61 19.77 1.43
C GLN A 309 21.63 18.64 0.39
N ARG A 310 21.25 18.95 -0.85
CA ARG A 310 21.25 17.98 -1.96
C ARG A 310 22.44 18.27 -2.88
N PRO A 311 23.28 17.30 -3.24
CA PRO A 311 24.34 17.53 -4.24
C PRO A 311 23.74 18.05 -5.55
N LEU A 312 24.19 19.22 -6.02
CA LEU A 312 23.63 19.90 -7.19
C LEU A 312 24.17 19.31 -8.49
N HIS A 313 25.45 18.98 -8.51
CA HIS A 313 26.09 18.39 -9.68
C HIS A 313 26.36 16.90 -9.50
N ARG A 314 26.22 16.16 -10.61
CA ARG A 314 26.55 14.73 -10.67
C ARG A 314 28.01 14.45 -10.28
N SER A 315 28.91 15.42 -10.50
CA SER A 315 30.33 15.37 -10.11
C SER A 315 30.57 15.55 -8.60
N GLU A 316 29.65 16.16 -7.87
CA GLU A 316 29.73 16.34 -6.41
C GLU A 316 29.20 15.12 -5.64
N ARG A 317 28.49 14.21 -6.34
CA ARG A 317 28.19 12.90 -5.76
C ARG A 317 29.48 12.13 -5.68
N VAL A 318 29.89 11.77 -4.47
CA VAL A 318 30.91 10.73 -4.25
C VAL A 318 30.51 9.56 -5.15
N ALA A 319 31.38 9.21 -6.11
CA ALA A 319 31.12 8.12 -7.03
C ALA A 319 30.79 6.90 -6.16
N PRO A 320 29.62 6.27 -6.37
CA PRO A 320 29.32 5.08 -5.61
C PRO A 320 30.44 4.08 -5.90
N VAL A 321 31.25 3.81 -4.88
CA VAL A 321 32.18 2.68 -4.87
C VAL A 321 31.27 1.47 -4.78
N HIS A 322 30.72 1.09 -5.92
CA HIS A 322 30.06 -0.19 -6.04
C HIS A 322 31.16 -1.22 -5.83
N PRO A 323 31.06 -2.11 -4.83
CA PRO A 323 31.93 -3.29 -4.80
C PRO A 323 31.82 -3.94 -6.18
N LEU A 324 32.98 -4.33 -6.74
CA LEU A 324 33.05 -5.00 -8.03
C LEU A 324 31.93 -6.02 -8.10
N ARG A 325 31.04 -5.82 -9.07
CA ARG A 325 29.83 -6.62 -9.24
C ARG A 325 30.26 -8.07 -9.22
N GLU A 326 29.80 -8.81 -8.22
CA GLU A 326 30.06 -10.25 -8.13
C GLU A 326 29.73 -10.88 -9.49
N PRO A 327 30.54 -11.86 -9.95
CA PRO A 327 30.32 -12.51 -11.23
C PRO A 327 28.86 -12.93 -11.32
N ARG A 328 28.22 -12.63 -12.46
CA ARG A 328 26.80 -12.92 -12.65
C ARG A 328 26.57 -14.38 -12.25
N PRO A 329 25.60 -14.66 -11.37
CA PRO A 329 25.30 -16.02 -10.98
C PRO A 329 25.02 -16.84 -12.25
N GLU A 330 25.56 -18.05 -12.29
CA GLU A 330 25.39 -18.97 -13.41
C GLU A 330 23.92 -19.07 -13.82
N VAL A 331 23.68 -19.10 -15.13
CA VAL A 331 22.34 -19.24 -15.69
C VAL A 331 21.70 -20.46 -15.05
N LEU A 332 20.55 -20.27 -14.39
CA LEU A 332 19.79 -21.33 -13.73
C LEU A 332 19.50 -22.47 -14.73
N THR A 333 20.34 -23.50 -14.72
CA THR A 333 20.06 -24.77 -15.37
C THR A 333 19.10 -25.56 -14.48
N LEU A 334 18.34 -26.46 -15.09
CA LEU A 334 17.42 -27.34 -14.36
C LEU A 334 18.16 -28.08 -13.22
N ASP A 335 19.39 -28.51 -13.49
CA ASP A 335 20.26 -29.19 -12.51
C ASP A 335 20.67 -28.28 -11.35
N SER A 336 20.95 -27.00 -11.61
CA SER A 336 21.25 -26.02 -10.55
C SER A 336 20.02 -25.74 -9.66
N LEU A 337 18.81 -25.83 -10.24
CA LEU A 337 17.56 -25.69 -9.49
C LEU A 337 17.32 -26.91 -8.60
N TYR A 338 17.53 -28.13 -9.12
CA TYR A 338 17.42 -29.35 -8.32
C TYR A 338 18.41 -29.39 -7.16
N ASN A 339 19.69 -29.09 -7.42
CA ASN A 339 20.70 -29.03 -6.36
C ASN A 339 20.40 -27.98 -5.29
N ARG A 340 19.80 -26.84 -5.70
CA ARG A 340 19.40 -25.77 -4.78
C ARG A 340 18.15 -26.12 -3.97
N MET A 341 17.22 -26.88 -4.53
CA MET A 341 16.08 -27.42 -3.79
C MET A 341 16.54 -28.47 -2.79
N ASP A 342 17.44 -29.38 -3.17
CA ASP A 342 17.97 -30.42 -2.27
C ASP A 342 18.74 -29.81 -1.09
N THR A 343 19.56 -28.80 -1.33
CA THR A 343 20.22 -28.07 -0.22
C THR A 343 19.22 -27.31 0.64
N GLY A 344 18.17 -26.73 0.04
CA GLY A 344 17.07 -26.09 0.77
C GLY A 344 16.31 -27.07 1.67
N PHE A 345 15.98 -28.27 1.17
CA PHE A 345 15.29 -29.30 1.94
C PHE A 345 16.15 -29.85 3.07
N ASN A 346 17.44 -30.10 2.83
CA ASN A 346 18.38 -30.54 3.88
C ASN A 346 18.54 -29.47 4.98
N PHE A 347 18.59 -28.19 4.61
CA PHE A 347 18.65 -27.09 5.57
C PHE A 347 17.35 -27.00 6.41
N LEU A 348 16.20 -27.14 5.76
CA LEU A 348 14.90 -27.14 6.45
C LEU A 348 14.78 -28.32 7.43
N GLN A 349 15.25 -29.50 7.02
CA GLN A 349 15.24 -30.70 7.85
C GLN A 349 16.17 -30.58 9.06
N GLY A 350 17.34 -29.96 8.90
CA GLY A 350 18.25 -29.62 10.00
C GLY A 350 17.60 -28.66 11.00
N TYR A 351 16.99 -27.58 10.51
CA TYR A 351 16.31 -26.58 11.34
C TYR A 351 15.12 -27.16 12.12
N VAL A 352 14.28 -27.97 11.48
CA VAL A 352 13.16 -28.64 12.15
C VAL A 352 13.66 -29.62 13.21
N SER A 353 14.76 -30.33 12.95
CA SER A 353 15.35 -31.25 13.92
C SER A 353 15.91 -30.53 15.15
N GLU A 354 16.53 -29.36 14.95
CA GLU A 354 17.03 -28.51 16.04
C GLU A 354 15.89 -27.97 16.92
N GLN A 355 14.82 -27.44 16.30
CA GLN A 355 13.64 -26.95 17.01
C GLN A 355 12.93 -28.06 17.81
N ILE A 356 12.80 -29.26 17.24
CA ILE A 356 12.25 -30.42 17.97
C ILE A 356 13.18 -30.83 19.13
N GLY A 357 14.50 -30.69 18.95
CA GLY A 357 15.48 -30.91 20.00
C GLY A 357 15.31 -29.97 21.19
N GLU A 358 15.16 -28.67 20.92
CA GLU A 358 14.93 -27.64 21.94
C GLU A 358 13.66 -27.91 22.73
N VAL A 359 12.54 -28.19 22.05
CA VAL A 359 11.25 -28.50 22.70
C VAL A 359 11.37 -29.74 23.60
N ARG A 360 12.05 -30.79 23.14
CA ARG A 360 12.30 -32.00 23.94
C ARG A 360 13.14 -31.71 25.18
N GLN A 361 14.14 -30.83 25.07
CA GLN A 361 14.96 -30.42 26.20
C GLN A 361 14.14 -29.64 27.23
N THR A 362 13.32 -28.68 26.79
CA THR A 362 12.44 -27.93 27.68
C THR A 362 11.46 -28.84 28.42
N MET A 363 10.88 -29.84 27.74
CA MET A 363 10.01 -30.83 28.38
C MET A 363 10.74 -31.64 29.45
N ARG A 364 11.99 -32.08 29.20
CA ARG A 364 12.79 -32.79 30.21
C ARG A 364 13.08 -31.93 31.43
N GLU A 365 13.43 -30.66 31.23
CA GLU A 365 13.70 -29.72 32.32
C GLU A 365 12.44 -29.46 33.14
N SER A 366 11.29 -29.27 32.49
CA SER A 366 9.99 -29.11 33.17
C SER A 366 9.64 -30.34 34.01
N PHE A 367 9.84 -31.54 33.45
CA PHE A 367 9.58 -32.79 34.15
C PHE A 367 10.52 -33.00 35.34
N ALA A 368 11.80 -32.65 35.18
CA ALA A 368 12.78 -32.71 36.28
C ALA A 368 12.41 -31.75 37.42
N ARG A 369 11.98 -30.52 37.12
CA ARG A 369 11.51 -29.56 38.12
C ARG A 369 10.26 -30.05 38.85
N GLN A 370 9.30 -30.62 38.11
CA GLN A 370 8.07 -31.16 38.70
C GLN A 370 8.39 -32.33 39.64
N ASN A 371 9.27 -33.24 39.25
CA ASN A 371 9.72 -34.34 40.11
C ASN A 371 10.45 -33.85 41.34
N GLN A 372 11.36 -32.86 41.21
CA GLN A 372 12.03 -32.26 42.37
C GLN A 372 11.04 -31.63 43.34
N GLY A 373 10.02 -30.92 42.83
CA GLY A 373 8.95 -30.34 43.65
C GLY A 373 8.14 -31.42 44.38
N LEU A 374 7.79 -32.51 43.69
CA LEU A 374 7.12 -33.66 44.30
C LEU A 374 7.96 -34.32 45.39
N THR A 375 9.25 -34.59 45.12
CA THR A 375 10.16 -35.17 46.11
C THR A 375 10.26 -34.28 47.35
N TYR A 376 10.42 -32.96 47.17
CA TYR A 376 10.46 -32.02 48.28
C TYR A 376 9.16 -32.04 49.12
N MET A 377 7.99 -32.05 48.48
CA MET A 377 6.71 -32.15 49.19
C MET A 377 6.56 -33.47 49.96
N MET A 378 7.05 -34.57 49.40
CA MET A 378 7.00 -35.89 50.05
C MET A 378 7.94 -35.97 51.26
N GLU A 379 9.13 -35.37 51.18
CA GLU A 379 10.07 -35.27 52.30
C GLU A 379 9.50 -34.43 53.45
N GLN A 380 8.86 -33.30 53.15
CA GLN A 380 8.24 -32.43 54.16
C GLN A 380 7.03 -33.07 54.85
N THR A 381 6.30 -33.95 54.15
CA THR A 381 5.07 -34.58 54.67
C THR A 381 5.30 -35.95 55.30
N ASN A 382 6.55 -36.44 55.32
CA ASN A 382 6.93 -37.76 55.82
C ASN A 382 6.12 -38.91 55.19
N ILE A 383 5.71 -38.72 53.94
CA ILE A 383 4.96 -39.72 53.16
C ILE A 383 5.96 -40.66 52.49
N ARG A 384 6.05 -41.89 52.99
CA ARG A 384 6.96 -42.92 52.46
C ARG A 384 6.42 -43.42 51.11
N VAL A 385 7.18 -43.19 50.03
CA VAL A 385 6.83 -43.68 48.68
C VAL A 385 6.81 -45.22 48.70
N PRO A 386 5.72 -45.87 48.27
CA PRO A 386 5.68 -47.33 48.14
C PRO A 386 6.70 -47.85 47.11
N GLU A 387 7.40 -48.95 47.41
CA GLU A 387 8.47 -49.52 46.55
C GLU A 387 8.05 -49.85 45.10
N TYR A 388 6.74 -49.99 44.82
CA TYR A 388 6.29 -50.23 43.45
C TYR A 388 6.39 -48.99 42.54
N TYR A 389 6.46 -47.77 43.09
CA TYR A 389 6.58 -46.54 42.31
C TYR A 389 8.01 -46.36 41.73
N SER A 390 9.04 -46.87 42.41
CA SER A 390 10.42 -46.82 41.90
C SER A 390 10.64 -47.80 40.74
N GLN A 391 9.94 -48.95 40.73
CA GLN A 391 9.97 -49.90 39.62
C GLN A 391 9.39 -49.32 38.31
N TYR A 392 8.35 -48.49 38.39
CA TYR A 392 7.73 -47.86 37.22
C TYR A 392 8.64 -46.82 36.54
N GLN A 393 9.44 -46.09 37.33
CA GLN A 393 10.40 -45.12 36.78
C GLN A 393 11.56 -45.81 36.05
N HIS A 394 12.03 -46.96 36.51
CA HIS A 394 13.08 -47.71 35.83
C HIS A 394 12.61 -48.38 34.53
N GLN A 395 11.35 -48.78 34.41
CA GLN A 395 10.80 -49.33 33.16
C GLN A 395 10.66 -48.28 32.06
N ASN A 396 10.21 -47.06 32.37
CA ASN A 396 10.00 -46.01 31.37
C ASN A 396 11.32 -45.46 30.76
N VAL A 397 12.41 -45.44 31.53
CA VAL A 397 13.74 -45.04 31.01
C VAL A 397 14.29 -46.07 30.02
N ASN A 398 14.02 -47.37 30.23
CA ASN A 398 14.46 -48.42 29.32
C ASN A 398 13.69 -48.41 28.00
N THR A 399 12.38 -48.16 28.00
CA THR A 399 11.58 -48.08 26.77
C THR A 399 11.97 -46.88 25.90
N ALA A 400 12.31 -45.74 26.51
CA ALA A 400 12.80 -44.56 25.79
C ALA A 400 14.16 -44.79 25.11
N ASN A 401 15.06 -45.54 25.76
CA ASN A 401 16.37 -45.88 25.18
C ASN A 401 16.27 -46.86 24.00
N TYR A 402 15.30 -47.80 24.03
CA TYR A 402 15.04 -48.72 22.92
C TYR A 402 14.50 -48.00 21.67
N ALA A 403 13.60 -47.02 21.83
CA ALA A 403 13.09 -46.22 20.71
C ALA A 403 14.18 -45.35 20.05
N GLN A 404 15.19 -44.94 20.83
CA GLN A 404 16.30 -44.12 20.33
C GLN A 404 17.32 -44.94 19.53
N GLN A 405 17.56 -46.22 19.89
CA GLN A 405 18.43 -47.12 19.12
C GLN A 405 17.81 -47.55 17.77
N GLN A 406 16.49 -47.75 17.70
CA GLN A 406 15.84 -48.11 16.43
C GLN A 406 15.86 -46.96 15.40
N ASN A 407 15.82 -45.71 15.85
CA ASN A 407 15.86 -44.55 14.95
C ASN A 407 17.26 -44.27 14.37
N MET A 408 18.35 -44.69 15.04
CA MET A 408 19.71 -44.58 14.48
C MET A 408 20.04 -45.70 13.48
N GLY A 409 19.37 -46.85 13.54
CA GLY A 409 19.57 -47.96 12.59
C GLY A 409 19.04 -47.68 11.17
N ASN A 410 17.95 -46.92 11.04
CA ASN A 410 17.34 -46.63 9.74
C ASN A 410 18.06 -45.52 8.94
N SER A 411 18.92 -44.71 9.57
CA SER A 411 19.64 -43.64 8.87
C SER A 411 20.92 -44.11 8.16
N SER A 412 21.35 -45.36 8.36
CA SER A 412 22.57 -45.92 7.76
C SER A 412 22.34 -46.72 6.46
N PHE A 413 21.08 -46.86 6.00
CA PHE A 413 20.73 -47.73 4.86
C PHE A 413 20.49 -46.99 3.52
N HIS A 414 20.74 -45.67 3.45
CA HIS A 414 20.50 -44.87 2.22
C HIS A 414 21.74 -44.17 1.64
N GLN A 415 22.95 -44.53 2.08
CA GLN A 415 24.20 -43.90 1.60
C GLN A 415 25.15 -44.83 0.81
N GLN A 416 24.68 -46.00 0.35
CA GLN A 416 25.47 -46.90 -0.49
C GLN A 416 24.66 -47.41 -1.70
N SER A 417 24.40 -46.54 -2.67
CA SER A 417 24.09 -46.95 -4.07
C SER A 417 24.03 -45.75 -5.00
N ASN A 418 25.19 -45.20 -5.37
CA ASN A 418 25.39 -44.63 -6.71
C ASN A 418 26.84 -44.17 -6.91
N MET A 419 27.72 -45.11 -7.27
CA MET A 419 28.90 -44.81 -8.07
C MET A 419 29.12 -45.94 -9.07
N GLY A 420 29.17 -45.59 -10.35
CA GLY A 420 29.75 -46.40 -11.41
C GLY A 420 28.77 -46.79 -12.51
N SER A 421 28.78 -46.07 -13.63
CA SER A 421 29.45 -46.57 -14.85
C SER A 421 29.24 -45.63 -16.04
N SER A 422 30.34 -45.41 -16.75
CA SER A 422 30.49 -44.58 -17.94
C SER A 422 30.60 -45.48 -19.19
N SER A 423 30.30 -44.89 -20.36
CA SER A 423 30.61 -45.31 -21.74
C SER A 423 29.72 -46.40 -22.37
N TYR A 424 29.08 -46.11 -23.51
CA TYR A 424 29.62 -46.17 -24.88
C TYR A 424 28.59 -45.71 -25.93
N HIS A 425 29.12 -45.55 -27.14
CA HIS A 425 28.60 -45.04 -28.41
C HIS A 425 27.32 -45.67 -29.02
N GLN A 426 26.52 -44.80 -29.66
CA GLN A 426 26.15 -44.79 -31.09
C GLN A 426 25.54 -46.07 -31.72
N HIS A 427 24.25 -46.00 -32.12
CA HIS A 427 23.82 -46.37 -33.49
C HIS A 427 22.40 -45.89 -33.82
N GLN A 428 22.25 -45.35 -35.03
CA GLN A 428 21.00 -45.02 -35.71
C GLN A 428 20.33 -46.30 -36.24
N GLN A 429 18.99 -46.34 -36.35
CA GLN A 429 18.24 -46.71 -37.57
C GLN A 429 16.70 -46.71 -37.38
N TYR A 430 16.03 -45.94 -38.25
CA TYR A 430 14.73 -46.11 -38.95
C TYR A 430 13.46 -46.73 -38.29
N MET A 431 12.40 -45.87 -38.15
CA MET A 431 10.99 -45.93 -38.67
C MET A 431 10.09 -47.21 -38.43
N PRO A 432 8.76 -47.17 -38.70
CA PRO A 432 7.66 -46.32 -38.21
C PRO A 432 6.37 -47.15 -37.82
N GLY A 433 5.33 -46.50 -37.28
CA GLY A 433 3.96 -47.06 -37.17
C GLY A 433 3.16 -46.45 -35.99
N SER A 434 2.11 -45.66 -36.20
CA SER A 434 0.70 -46.02 -36.54
C SER A 434 -0.16 -46.40 -35.32
N GLY A 435 -1.33 -45.76 -35.19
CA GLY A 435 -2.39 -46.09 -34.22
C GLY A 435 -2.80 -44.87 -33.39
N ASP A 436 -3.77 -44.08 -33.85
CA ASP A 436 -5.22 -44.24 -33.64
C ASP A 436 -5.69 -43.47 -32.39
N TRP A 437 -6.42 -42.40 -32.70
CA TRP A 437 -7.20 -41.60 -31.78
C TRP A 437 -8.62 -42.17 -31.79
N ASP A 438 -9.09 -42.67 -30.65
CA ASP A 438 -10.52 -42.62 -30.32
C ASP A 438 -10.75 -42.96 -28.84
N SER A 439 -11.79 -42.32 -28.28
CA SER A 439 -12.51 -42.67 -27.06
C SER A 439 -12.00 -42.09 -25.73
N ALA A 440 -12.57 -40.96 -25.31
CA ALA A 440 -12.84 -40.68 -23.91
C ALA A 440 -14.24 -40.07 -23.76
N GLN A 441 -15.14 -40.85 -23.15
CA GLN A 441 -16.49 -40.48 -22.74
C GLN A 441 -16.49 -39.63 -21.44
N PRO A 442 -17.61 -38.94 -21.12
CA PRO A 442 -17.72 -38.06 -19.97
C PRO A 442 -18.24 -38.80 -18.72
N TYR A 443 -17.69 -38.47 -17.55
CA TYR A 443 -18.27 -38.75 -16.22
C TYR A 443 -18.63 -37.38 -15.62
N GLN A 444 -19.89 -37.04 -15.36
CA GLN A 444 -20.95 -37.56 -14.49
C GLN A 444 -21.17 -36.61 -13.31
N THR A 445 -22.41 -36.14 -13.28
CA THR A 445 -23.18 -35.47 -12.24
C THR A 445 -23.11 -36.18 -10.88
N PHE A 446 -23.15 -35.39 -9.81
CA PHE A 446 -23.55 -35.85 -8.48
C PHE A 446 -24.65 -34.90 -7.97
N GLU A 447 -25.87 -35.42 -7.96
CA GLU A 447 -27.05 -34.96 -7.20
C GLU A 447 -26.79 -35.29 -5.71
N GLU A 448 -27.00 -34.33 -4.81
CA GLU A 448 -28.14 -34.26 -3.87
C GLU A 448 -28.31 -35.50 -3.00
N GLU A 449 -28.17 -35.33 -1.70
CA GLU A 449 -29.04 -35.98 -0.72
C GLU A 449 -29.17 -35.08 0.51
N ASP A 450 -30.44 -34.85 0.83
CA ASP A 450 -31.04 -34.10 1.92
C ASP A 450 -30.80 -34.77 3.27
N ASP A 451 -30.97 -34.01 4.36
CA ASP A 451 -31.56 -34.48 5.60
C ASP A 451 -32.13 -33.24 6.35
N GLU A 452 -33.43 -33.03 6.17
CA GLU A 452 -34.35 -32.31 7.07
C GLU A 452 -34.54 -33.16 8.35
N ASP A 453 -34.57 -32.56 9.54
CA ASP A 453 -35.73 -32.50 10.47
C ASP A 453 -35.10 -32.42 11.89
N ASP A 454 -35.58 -31.75 12.93
CA ASP A 454 -36.86 -31.10 13.21
C ASP A 454 -36.68 -30.15 14.42
N GLU A 455 -37.70 -29.30 14.57
CA GLU A 455 -38.12 -28.43 15.67
C GLU A 455 -38.04 -29.10 17.08
N GLU A 456 -37.91 -28.40 18.20
CA GLU A 456 -39.04 -27.76 18.90
C GLU A 456 -38.58 -26.82 20.04
N ASP A 457 -39.53 -25.95 20.40
CA ASP A 457 -39.56 -24.85 21.35
C ASP A 457 -39.34 -25.22 22.83
N ASP A 458 -38.92 -24.25 23.65
CA ASP A 458 -39.73 -23.62 24.72
C ASP A 458 -38.87 -22.89 25.79
N GLU A 459 -39.45 -21.77 26.26
CA GLU A 459 -39.10 -20.83 27.36
C GLU A 459 -38.10 -19.68 27.16
#